data_AF-A0AB35UHC2-F1
#
_entry.id   AF-A0AB35UHC2-F1
#
_cell.length_a   1.000
_cell.length_b   1.000
_cell.length_c   1.000
_cell.angle_alpha   90.00
_cell.angle_beta   90.00
_cell.angle_gamma   90.00
#
_symmetry.space_group_name_H-M   'P 1'
#
loop_
_entity.id
_entity.type
_entity.pdbx_description
1 polymer ?
#
loop_
_entity_poly.entity_id
_entity_poly.type
_entity_poly.pdbx_seq_one_letter_code
_entity_poly.pdbx_strand_id
1 'polypeptide(L)'
;MKVLVVCMSGLTTTILANELQKYADKQGYQDTFIPSRVGANTDLVSQSEVVIVAPQAKHFYEEFKKRNENQHAKILLMDEEMFVTAEVEEIYEFIKSAVGVVETEANTNERFNLALLLNILYEAVLQCLPVALLGFGAYVVSAFFNVENLDIIYHSTLAIVNFYLVFSIGYIYGKKMNVEPLLSGIIALSAPLITLPIFTIDYYNSLFRLPHGFISIEYFGIEYSLLCVGLAITAILILNALLKSFHIRYLSSDILHASNIKISLLLGFLFSVFLMFRIFFFH
;
A
#
# COMPACT_ATOMS: atom_id res chain seq x y z
N MET A 1 -7.75 -23.82 -9.71
CA MET A 1 -8.47 -22.74 -10.42
C MET A 1 -8.64 -23.11 -11.88
N LYS A 2 -9.87 -23.05 -12.41
CA LYS A 2 -10.14 -23.23 -13.85
C LYS A 2 -10.43 -21.90 -14.54
N VAL A 3 -9.58 -21.53 -15.49
CA VAL A 3 -9.58 -20.21 -16.14
C VAL A 3 -9.85 -20.37 -17.63
N LEU A 4 -10.87 -19.68 -18.14
CA LEU A 4 -11.18 -19.60 -19.56
C LEU A 4 -10.57 -18.33 -20.16
N VAL A 5 -9.72 -18.45 -21.17
CA VAL A 5 -9.06 -17.33 -21.85
C VAL A 5 -9.68 -17.12 -23.22
N VAL A 6 -10.39 -16.01 -23.42
CA VAL A 6 -11.23 -15.74 -24.60
C VAL A 6 -10.63 -14.65 -25.48
N CYS A 7 -10.49 -14.89 -26.78
CA CYS A 7 -10.19 -13.84 -27.77
C CYS A 7 -11.00 -14.00 -29.05
N MET A 8 -10.71 -13.16 -30.05
CA MET A 8 -11.42 -13.14 -31.33
C MET A 8 -11.20 -14.42 -32.16
N SER A 9 -9.98 -14.96 -32.21
CA SER A 9 -9.59 -16.04 -33.14
C SER A 9 -9.13 -17.35 -32.49
N GLY A 10 -8.89 -17.36 -31.17
CA GLY A 10 -8.37 -18.51 -30.41
C GLY A 10 -6.84 -18.73 -30.50
N LEU A 11 -6.15 -18.11 -31.45
CA LEU A 11 -4.70 -18.31 -31.65
C LEU A 11 -3.88 -17.65 -30.53
N THR A 12 -4.11 -16.36 -30.30
CA THR A 12 -3.35 -15.58 -29.30
C THR A 12 -3.62 -16.07 -27.87
N THR A 13 -4.82 -16.60 -27.61
CA THR A 13 -5.17 -17.14 -26.28
C THR A 13 -4.59 -18.52 -26.05
N THR A 14 -4.32 -19.28 -27.11
CA THR A 14 -3.60 -20.56 -26.97
C THR A 14 -2.18 -20.33 -26.49
N ILE A 15 -1.49 -19.30 -27.00
CA ILE A 15 -0.13 -18.94 -26.55
C ILE A 15 -0.16 -18.55 -25.07
N LEU A 16 -1.01 -17.58 -24.72
CA LEU A 16 -1.12 -17.10 -23.34
C LEU A 16 -1.55 -18.21 -22.36
N ALA A 17 -2.55 -19.02 -22.72
CA ALA A 17 -2.99 -20.13 -21.86
C ALA A 17 -1.88 -21.17 -21.65
N ASN A 18 -1.10 -21.47 -22.68
CA ASN A 18 0.04 -22.39 -22.56
C ASN A 18 1.16 -21.83 -21.70
N GLU A 19 1.42 -20.53 -21.77
CA GLU A 19 2.42 -19.87 -20.92
C GLU A 19 2.00 -19.85 -19.46
N LEU A 20 0.73 -19.51 -19.19
CA LEU A 20 0.14 -19.56 -17.86
C LEU A 20 0.13 -21.00 -17.30
N GLN A 21 -0.18 -21.99 -18.13
CA GLN A 21 -0.12 -23.40 -17.73
C GLN A 21 1.31 -23.81 -17.37
N LYS A 22 2.30 -23.47 -18.20
CA LYS A 22 3.71 -23.74 -17.90
C LYS A 22 4.18 -23.06 -16.62
N TYR A 23 3.74 -21.83 -16.36
CA TYR A 23 4.04 -21.13 -15.12
C TYR A 23 3.41 -21.85 -13.92
N ALA A 24 2.13 -22.20 -13.99
CA ALA A 24 1.43 -22.93 -12.93
C ALA A 24 2.09 -24.29 -12.62
N ASP A 25 2.42 -25.06 -13.65
CA ASP A 25 3.08 -26.36 -13.52
C ASP A 25 4.47 -26.22 -12.85
N LYS A 26 5.24 -25.18 -13.21
CA LYS A 26 6.55 -24.89 -12.59
C LYS A 26 6.43 -24.56 -11.11
N GLN A 27 5.37 -23.88 -10.71
CA GLN A 27 5.10 -23.52 -9.31
C GLN A 27 4.39 -24.65 -8.53
N GLY A 28 4.02 -25.75 -9.18
CA GLY A 28 3.30 -26.88 -8.57
C GLY A 28 1.81 -26.62 -8.34
N TYR A 29 1.22 -25.60 -8.99
CA TYR A 29 -0.21 -25.30 -8.90
C TYR A 29 -1.03 -26.26 -9.76
N GLN A 30 -2.23 -26.61 -9.28
CA GLN A 30 -3.18 -27.50 -9.98
C GLN A 30 -4.18 -26.69 -10.82
N ASP A 31 -3.75 -25.54 -11.35
CA ASP A 31 -4.61 -24.65 -12.13
C ASP A 31 -4.66 -25.07 -13.59
N THR A 32 -5.79 -24.80 -14.25
CA THR A 32 -6.02 -25.17 -15.64
C THR A 32 -6.45 -23.97 -16.47
N PHE A 33 -5.74 -23.72 -17.57
CA PHE A 33 -6.03 -22.61 -18.50
C PHE A 33 -6.58 -23.14 -19.82
N ILE A 34 -7.79 -22.69 -20.18
CA ILE A 34 -8.51 -23.17 -21.35
C ILE A 34 -8.63 -22.03 -22.37
N PRO A 35 -7.99 -22.14 -23.54
CA PRO A 35 -8.14 -21.13 -24.59
C PRO A 35 -9.49 -21.31 -25.30
N SER A 36 -10.12 -20.19 -25.66
CA SER A 36 -11.30 -20.20 -26.51
C SER A 36 -11.53 -18.92 -27.32
N ARG A 37 -12.53 -18.97 -28.22
CA ARG A 37 -12.99 -17.88 -29.09
C ARG A 37 -14.30 -17.26 -28.61
N VAL A 38 -14.51 -15.97 -28.85
CA VAL A 38 -15.79 -15.30 -28.56
C VAL A 38 -16.94 -16.04 -29.28
N GLY A 39 -18.01 -16.37 -28.54
CA GLY A 39 -19.23 -16.98 -29.10
C GLY A 39 -19.30 -18.51 -29.12
N ALA A 40 -18.25 -19.24 -28.72
CA ALA A 40 -18.24 -20.71 -28.73
C ALA A 40 -18.46 -21.40 -27.36
N ASN A 41 -18.85 -20.65 -26.31
CA ASN A 41 -18.37 -20.96 -24.94
C ASN A 41 -19.41 -21.04 -23.82
N THR A 42 -20.72 -21.05 -24.09
CA THR A 42 -21.71 -21.01 -22.98
C THR A 42 -21.50 -22.12 -21.94
N ASP A 43 -21.11 -23.31 -22.41
CA ASP A 43 -20.87 -24.47 -21.54
C ASP A 43 -19.54 -24.37 -20.80
N LEU A 44 -18.50 -23.81 -21.44
CA LEU A 44 -17.17 -23.65 -20.85
C LEU A 44 -17.13 -22.57 -19.77
N VAL A 45 -17.91 -21.50 -19.92
CA VAL A 45 -18.01 -20.46 -18.89
C VAL A 45 -18.60 -21.05 -17.61
N SER A 46 -19.64 -21.89 -17.71
CA SER A 46 -20.25 -22.53 -16.53
C SER A 46 -19.31 -23.44 -15.74
N GLN A 47 -18.26 -23.96 -16.38
CA GLN A 47 -17.27 -24.85 -15.78
C GLN A 47 -16.00 -24.11 -15.31
N SER A 48 -15.95 -22.79 -15.45
CA SER A 48 -14.77 -21.99 -15.14
C SER A 48 -15.04 -21.10 -13.94
N GLU A 49 -14.01 -20.87 -13.13
CA GLU A 49 -14.07 -19.93 -12.00
C GLU A 49 -13.81 -18.50 -12.48
N VAL A 50 -12.98 -18.34 -13.52
CA VAL A 50 -12.68 -17.06 -14.16
C VAL A 50 -12.78 -17.18 -15.66
N VAL A 51 -13.31 -16.13 -16.28
CA VAL A 51 -13.16 -15.87 -17.71
C VAL A 51 -12.37 -14.60 -17.90
N ILE A 52 -11.34 -14.66 -18.73
CA ILE A 52 -10.57 -13.48 -19.14
C ILE A 52 -10.83 -13.23 -20.60
N VAL A 53 -11.30 -12.03 -20.89
CA VAL A 53 -11.47 -11.54 -22.25
C VAL A 53 -10.23 -10.77 -22.63
N ALA A 54 -9.52 -11.25 -23.65
CA ALA A 54 -8.34 -10.58 -24.18
C ALA A 54 -8.72 -9.21 -24.76
N PRO A 55 -7.78 -8.24 -24.80
CA PRO A 55 -8.10 -6.86 -25.17
C PRO A 55 -8.68 -6.72 -26.59
N GLN A 56 -8.23 -7.59 -27.51
CA GLN A 56 -8.72 -7.66 -28.88
C GLN A 56 -10.24 -7.95 -28.98
N ALA A 57 -10.84 -8.53 -27.94
CA ALA A 57 -12.26 -8.84 -27.84
C ALA A 57 -13.03 -7.82 -26.97
N LYS A 58 -12.42 -6.69 -26.58
CA LYS A 58 -13.03 -5.65 -25.73
C LYS A 58 -14.39 -5.17 -26.22
N HIS A 59 -14.59 -5.04 -27.52
CA HIS A 59 -15.88 -4.64 -28.09
C HIS A 59 -17.02 -5.63 -27.79
N PHE A 60 -16.70 -6.90 -27.51
CA PHE A 60 -17.67 -7.93 -27.16
C PHE A 60 -17.83 -8.11 -25.64
N TYR A 61 -17.00 -7.46 -24.83
CA TYR A 61 -16.93 -7.69 -23.39
C TYR A 61 -18.26 -7.40 -22.68
N GLU A 62 -18.87 -6.24 -22.91
CA GLU A 62 -20.12 -5.86 -22.24
C GLU A 62 -21.28 -6.79 -22.61
N GLU A 63 -21.38 -7.16 -23.89
CA GLU A 63 -22.38 -8.12 -24.36
C GLU A 63 -22.14 -9.52 -23.78
N PHE A 64 -20.89 -9.98 -23.77
CA PHE A 64 -20.48 -11.27 -23.24
C PHE A 64 -20.71 -11.36 -21.73
N LYS A 65 -20.39 -10.30 -20.98
CA LYS A 65 -20.62 -10.20 -19.55
C LYS A 65 -22.11 -10.26 -19.23
N LYS A 66 -22.93 -9.45 -19.91
CA LYS A 66 -24.39 -9.44 -19.74
C LYS A 66 -25.02 -10.81 -20.05
N ARG A 67 -24.52 -11.51 -21.07
CA ARG A 67 -25.06 -12.82 -21.46
C ARG A 67 -24.75 -13.93 -20.44
N ASN A 68 -23.69 -13.77 -19.65
CA ASN A 68 -23.20 -14.76 -18.70
C ASN A 68 -23.29 -14.27 -17.24
N GLU A 69 -24.06 -13.21 -16.97
CA GLU A 69 -24.18 -12.59 -15.63
C GLU A 69 -24.71 -13.54 -14.56
N ASN A 70 -25.52 -14.54 -14.95
CA ASN A 70 -26.07 -15.55 -14.05
C ASN A 70 -25.14 -16.74 -13.78
N GLN A 71 -23.91 -16.73 -14.32
CA GLN A 71 -22.95 -17.82 -14.13
C GLN A 71 -21.97 -17.48 -12.99
N HIS A 72 -21.50 -18.50 -12.27
CA HIS A 72 -20.57 -18.34 -11.15
C HIS A 72 -19.18 -17.81 -11.58
N ALA A 73 -18.87 -17.83 -12.88
CA ALA A 73 -17.58 -17.41 -13.39
C ALA A 73 -17.39 -15.89 -13.29
N LYS A 74 -16.26 -15.44 -12.76
CA LYS A 74 -15.89 -14.02 -12.76
C LYS A 74 -15.33 -13.63 -14.11
N ILE A 75 -15.99 -12.70 -14.80
CA ILE A 75 -15.62 -12.26 -16.14
C ILE A 75 -14.80 -10.97 -16.05
N LEU A 76 -13.56 -11.03 -16.53
CA LEU A 76 -12.59 -9.95 -16.51
C LEU A 76 -12.25 -9.51 -17.92
N LEU A 77 -12.00 -8.22 -18.10
CA LEU A 77 -11.37 -7.68 -19.29
C LEU A 77 -9.89 -7.48 -18.98
N MET A 78 -9.01 -8.09 -19.78
CA MET A 78 -7.58 -7.82 -19.70
C MET A 78 -7.27 -6.49 -20.37
N ASP A 79 -6.38 -5.72 -19.76
CA ASP A 79 -5.92 -4.46 -20.30
C ASP A 79 -4.95 -4.65 -21.49
N GLU A 80 -4.96 -3.72 -22.44
CA GLU A 80 -4.09 -3.76 -23.63
C GLU A 80 -2.61 -3.70 -23.27
N GLU A 81 -2.25 -2.90 -22.27
CA GLU A 81 -0.88 -2.74 -21.81
C GLU A 81 -0.41 -4.03 -21.13
N MET A 82 -1.21 -4.56 -20.20
CA MET A 82 -0.94 -5.83 -19.51
C MET A 82 -0.72 -7.00 -20.50
N PHE A 83 -1.50 -7.06 -21.58
CA PHE A 83 -1.34 -8.12 -22.57
C PHE A 83 -0.03 -8.04 -23.37
N VAL A 84 0.57 -6.86 -23.49
CA VAL A 84 1.75 -6.61 -24.33
C VAL A 84 3.03 -6.61 -23.50
N THR A 85 3.00 -6.07 -22.29
CA THR A 85 4.20 -5.77 -21.51
C THR A 85 4.34 -6.61 -20.24
N ALA A 86 3.25 -7.20 -19.72
CA ALA A 86 3.29 -7.91 -18.46
C ALA A 86 3.96 -9.28 -18.63
N GLU A 87 4.80 -9.62 -17.64
CA GLU A 87 5.34 -10.96 -17.51
C GLU A 87 4.23 -11.95 -17.12
N VAL A 88 4.41 -13.23 -17.46
CA VAL A 88 3.40 -14.28 -17.24
C VAL A 88 2.99 -14.39 -15.76
N GLU A 89 3.91 -14.11 -14.84
CA GLU A 89 3.67 -14.06 -13.39
C GLU A 89 2.67 -12.97 -13.00
N GLU A 90 2.81 -11.76 -13.55
CA GLU A 90 1.92 -10.64 -13.26
C GLU A 90 0.51 -10.90 -13.77
N ILE A 91 0.40 -11.49 -14.97
CA ILE A 91 -0.87 -11.92 -15.53
C ILE A 91 -1.49 -13.02 -14.64
N TYR A 92 -0.70 -13.99 -14.19
CA TYR A 92 -1.18 -15.05 -13.32
C TYR A 92 -1.69 -14.51 -11.97
N GLU A 93 -0.97 -13.58 -11.34
CA GLU A 93 -1.39 -12.94 -10.09
C GLU A 93 -2.63 -12.05 -10.28
N PHE A 94 -2.76 -11.35 -11.41
CA PHE A 94 -4.01 -10.65 -11.77
C PHE A 94 -5.21 -11.61 -11.80
N ILE A 95 -5.05 -12.78 -12.41
CA ILE A 95 -6.12 -13.81 -12.50
C ILE A 95 -6.44 -14.38 -11.12
N LYS A 96 -5.40 -14.69 -10.35
CA LYS A 96 -5.54 -15.23 -8.99
C LYS A 96 -6.16 -14.22 -8.04
N SER A 97 -5.85 -12.93 -8.16
CA SER A 97 -6.51 -11.85 -7.41
C SER A 97 -8.02 -11.80 -7.68
N ALA A 98 -8.44 -12.27 -8.85
CA ALA A 98 -9.85 -12.35 -9.18
C ALA A 98 -10.56 -13.53 -8.49
N VAL A 99 -9.88 -14.67 -8.29
CA VAL A 99 -10.41 -15.89 -7.63
C VAL A 99 -10.22 -15.89 -6.12
N GLY A 100 -9.17 -15.24 -5.64
CA GLY A 100 -8.87 -15.05 -4.22
C GLY A 100 -9.88 -14.21 -3.47
N VAL A 101 -10.96 -13.76 -4.13
CA VAL A 101 -12.18 -13.33 -3.45
C VAL A 101 -12.99 -14.59 -3.07
N VAL A 102 -12.44 -15.40 -2.16
CA VAL A 102 -13.25 -15.75 -0.98
C VAL A 102 -13.74 -14.41 -0.47
N GLU A 103 -15.03 -14.25 -0.26
CA GLU A 103 -15.61 -13.07 0.39
C GLU A 103 -14.93 -12.85 1.76
N THR A 104 -13.75 -12.25 1.81
CA THR A 104 -13.77 -10.89 2.32
C THR A 104 -14.36 -10.08 1.18
N GLU A 105 -15.67 -9.84 1.26
CA GLU A 105 -16.06 -8.43 1.21
C GLU A 105 -14.93 -7.68 1.95
N ALA A 106 -14.04 -7.02 1.19
CA ALA A 106 -13.53 -5.78 1.70
C ALA A 106 -14.81 -5.05 2.02
N ASN A 107 -15.15 -5.06 3.32
CA ASN A 107 -16.33 -4.45 3.85
C ASN A 107 -16.16 -3.02 3.36
N THR A 108 -16.78 -2.69 2.23
CA THR A 108 -16.55 -1.42 1.51
C THR A 108 -17.27 -0.28 2.23
N ASN A 109 -17.62 -0.57 3.49
CA ASN A 109 -18.09 0.27 4.56
C ASN A 109 -17.28 0.05 5.85
N GLU A 110 -15.99 -0.33 5.82
CA GLU A 110 -15.10 -0.06 6.95
C GLU A 110 -14.96 1.47 7.07
N ARG A 111 -15.99 2.07 7.68
CA ARG A 111 -15.92 3.43 8.16
C ARG A 111 -14.77 3.43 9.14
N PHE A 112 -13.77 4.24 8.86
CA PHE A 112 -12.73 4.56 9.83
C PHE A 112 -13.37 4.79 11.21
N ASN A 113 -13.09 3.87 12.12
CA ASN A 113 -13.70 3.81 13.45
C ASN A 113 -12.59 3.53 14.48
N LEU A 114 -12.95 3.62 15.76
CA LEU A 114 -11.98 3.46 16.84
C LEU A 114 -11.34 2.06 16.85
N ALA A 115 -12.10 1.01 16.51
CA ALA A 115 -11.59 -0.36 16.47
C ALA A 115 -10.51 -0.54 15.39
N LEU A 116 -10.74 0.04 14.20
CA LEU A 116 -9.76 0.03 13.12
C LEU A 116 -8.50 0.80 13.52
N LEU A 117 -8.66 1.98 14.14
CA LEU A 117 -7.53 2.77 14.63
C LEU A 117 -6.68 1.98 15.64
N LEU A 118 -7.31 1.35 16.63
CA LEU A 118 -6.62 0.53 17.62
C LEU A 118 -5.89 -0.65 16.97
N ASN A 119 -6.50 -1.27 15.96
CA ASN A 119 -5.89 -2.36 15.22
C ASN A 119 -4.66 -1.88 14.40
N ILE A 120 -4.76 -0.72 13.74
CA ILE A 120 -3.62 -0.09 13.05
C ILE A 120 -2.47 0.15 14.02
N LEU A 121 -2.75 0.72 15.19
CA LEU A 121 -1.72 1.00 16.21
C LEU A 121 -1.08 -0.28 16.74
N TYR A 122 -1.88 -1.32 17.01
CA TYR A 122 -1.40 -2.62 17.45
C TYR A 122 -0.44 -3.26 16.44
N GLU A 123 -0.84 -3.33 15.17
CA GLU A 123 0.00 -3.90 14.11
C GLU A 123 1.28 -3.07 13.88
N ALA A 124 1.19 -1.74 13.97
CA ALA A 124 2.35 -0.86 13.80
C ALA A 124 3.40 -1.09 14.91
N VAL A 125 2.95 -1.25 16.16
CA VAL A 125 3.84 -1.56 17.29
C VAL A 125 4.50 -2.93 17.09
N LEU A 126 3.76 -3.94 16.63
CA LEU A 126 4.32 -5.26 16.34
C LEU A 126 5.41 -5.21 15.26
N GLN A 127 5.21 -4.41 14.20
CA GLN A 127 6.23 -4.23 13.15
C GLN A 127 7.50 -3.55 13.66
N CYS A 128 7.42 -2.75 14.72
CA CYS A 128 8.57 -2.08 15.32
C CYS A 128 9.33 -2.95 16.34
N LEU A 129 8.73 -4.07 16.77
CA LEU A 129 9.29 -4.94 17.79
C LEU A 129 10.71 -5.44 17.46
N PRO A 130 11.05 -5.87 16.22
CA PRO A 130 12.41 -6.30 15.89
C PRO A 130 13.45 -5.20 16.09
N VAL A 131 13.14 -3.96 15.69
CA VAL A 131 14.05 -2.81 15.83
C VAL A 131 14.23 -2.45 17.31
N ALA A 132 13.14 -2.49 18.09
CA ALA A 132 13.19 -2.26 19.53
C ALA A 132 14.01 -3.33 20.27
N LEU A 133 13.85 -4.61 19.90
CA LEU A 133 14.61 -5.72 20.48
C LEU A 133 16.11 -5.63 20.15
N LEU A 134 16.47 -5.20 18.94
CA LEU A 134 17.87 -4.95 18.58
C LEU A 134 18.49 -3.86 19.45
N GLY A 135 17.79 -2.74 19.63
CA GLY A 135 18.24 -1.67 20.51
C GLY A 135 18.40 -2.13 21.96
N PHE A 136 17.40 -2.84 22.49
CA PHE A 136 17.44 -3.39 23.83
C PHE A 136 18.60 -4.39 24.03
N GLY A 137 18.85 -5.25 23.04
CA GLY A 137 19.98 -6.17 23.07
C GLY A 137 21.32 -5.44 23.13
N ALA A 138 21.50 -4.38 22.33
CA ALA A 138 22.70 -3.56 22.36
C ALA A 138 22.91 -2.89 23.73
N TYR A 139 21.84 -2.38 24.33
CA TYR A 139 21.88 -1.81 25.70
C TYR A 139 22.32 -2.83 26.74
N VAL A 140 21.72 -4.02 26.75
CA VAL A 140 22.07 -5.09 27.70
C VAL A 140 23.54 -5.45 27.59
N VAL A 141 24.05 -5.68 26.37
CA VAL A 141 25.46 -6.02 26.16
C VAL A 141 26.38 -4.85 26.56
N SER A 142 26.02 -3.61 26.24
CA SER A 142 26.78 -2.43 26.69
C SER A 142 26.88 -2.38 28.22
N ALA A 143 25.76 -2.56 28.93
CA ALA A 143 25.68 -2.49 30.38
C ALA A 143 26.49 -3.61 31.09
N PHE A 144 26.53 -4.82 30.52
CA PHE A 144 27.29 -5.94 31.10
C PHE A 144 28.78 -5.90 30.78
N PHE A 145 29.17 -5.44 29.59
CA PHE A 145 30.55 -5.52 29.10
C PHE A 145 31.27 -4.16 29.06
N ASN A 146 30.59 -3.07 29.44
CA ASN A 146 31.09 -1.70 29.49
C ASN A 146 31.68 -1.23 28.14
N VAL A 147 30.97 -1.52 27.05
CA VAL A 147 31.39 -1.24 25.67
C VAL A 147 30.68 0.01 25.15
N GLU A 148 31.36 1.16 25.19
CA GLU A 148 30.81 2.47 24.78
C GLU A 148 30.21 2.49 23.37
N ASN A 149 30.78 1.72 22.43
CA ASN A 149 30.29 1.66 21.04
C ASN A 149 28.87 1.07 20.91
N LEU A 150 28.43 0.23 21.85
CA LEU A 150 27.09 -0.37 21.82
C LEU A 150 26.02 0.60 22.34
N ASP A 151 26.42 1.59 23.14
CA ASP A 151 25.53 2.65 23.61
C ASP A 151 25.08 3.55 22.44
N ILE A 152 25.99 3.81 21.49
CA ILE A 152 25.67 4.51 20.23
C ILE A 152 24.59 3.78 19.43
N ILE A 153 24.67 2.44 19.38
CA ILE A 153 23.70 1.61 18.66
C ILE A 153 22.34 1.65 19.36
N TYR A 154 22.31 1.61 20.69
CA TYR A 154 21.08 1.76 21.47
C TYR A 154 20.39 3.12 21.23
N HIS A 155 21.14 4.22 21.31
CA HIS A 155 20.58 5.56 21.05
C HIS A 155 20.11 5.73 19.60
N SER A 156 20.85 5.19 18.63
CA SER A 156 20.49 5.26 17.21
C SER A 156 19.24 4.44 16.90
N THR A 157 19.12 3.24 17.47
CA THR A 157 17.94 2.38 17.28
C THR A 157 16.70 2.98 17.93
N LEU A 158 16.81 3.57 19.11
CA LEU A 158 15.70 4.29 19.76
C LEU A 158 15.14 5.44 18.92
N ALA A 159 16.01 6.23 18.28
CA ALA A 159 15.58 7.32 17.41
C ALA A 159 14.89 6.80 16.12
N ILE A 160 15.31 5.64 15.60
CA ILE A 160 14.75 5.04 14.39
C ILE A 160 13.41 4.33 14.67
N VAL A 161 13.17 3.83 15.88
CA VAL A 161 11.92 3.13 16.24
C VAL A 161 10.69 4.00 15.98
N ASN A 162 10.70 5.28 16.37
CA ASN A 162 9.54 6.14 16.12
C ASN A 162 9.38 6.51 14.65
N PHE A 163 10.48 6.66 13.91
CA PHE A 163 10.44 6.88 12.47
C PHE A 163 9.71 5.72 11.78
N TYR A 164 10.10 4.49 12.12
CA TYR A 164 9.43 3.27 11.66
C TYR A 164 7.99 3.18 12.13
N LEU A 165 7.72 3.50 13.40
CA LEU A 165 6.37 3.44 13.96
C LEU A 165 5.40 4.36 13.23
N VAL A 166 5.80 5.62 13.02
CA VAL A 166 4.99 6.60 12.30
C VAL A 166 4.75 6.17 10.86
N PHE A 167 5.78 5.69 10.17
CA PHE A 167 5.64 5.19 8.81
C PHE A 167 4.70 3.97 8.76
N SER A 168 4.88 3.00 9.66
CA SER A 168 4.05 1.79 9.77
C SER A 168 2.58 2.12 10.02
N ILE A 169 2.27 3.11 10.86
CA ILE A 169 0.88 3.57 11.08
C ILE A 169 0.24 3.97 9.74
N GLY A 170 0.92 4.81 8.95
CA GLY A 170 0.42 5.24 7.65
C GLY A 170 0.33 4.10 6.63
N TYR A 171 1.34 3.23 6.60
CA TYR A 171 1.39 2.09 5.69
C TYR A 171 0.26 1.08 5.94
N ILE A 172 0.05 0.70 7.20
CA ILE A 172 -1.02 -0.22 7.60
C ILE A 172 -2.39 0.42 7.36
N TYR A 173 -2.55 1.72 7.65
CA TYR A 173 -3.74 2.47 7.29
C TYR A 173 -4.04 2.35 5.78
N GLY A 174 -3.05 2.59 4.92
CA GLY A 174 -3.23 2.50 3.48
C GLY A 174 -3.68 1.10 3.05
N LYS A 175 -3.01 0.07 3.57
CA LYS A 175 -3.37 -1.33 3.30
C LYS A 175 -4.81 -1.67 3.71
N LYS A 176 -5.27 -1.21 4.88
CA LYS A 176 -6.61 -1.50 5.40
C LYS A 176 -7.71 -0.67 4.73
N MET A 177 -7.41 0.57 4.35
CA MET A 177 -8.35 1.47 3.69
C MET A 177 -8.31 1.40 2.16
N ASN A 178 -7.53 0.47 1.60
CA ASN A 178 -7.34 0.28 0.17
C ASN A 178 -6.84 1.55 -0.55
N VAL A 179 -5.92 2.26 0.11
CA VAL A 179 -5.16 3.41 -0.39
C VAL A 179 -3.72 2.97 -0.60
N GLU A 180 -2.99 3.58 -1.53
CA GLU A 180 -1.56 3.31 -1.75
C GLU A 180 -0.77 3.34 -0.41
N PRO A 181 -0.27 2.18 0.06
CA PRO A 181 0.33 2.07 1.39
C PRO A 181 1.59 2.91 1.56
N LEU A 182 2.45 2.98 0.54
CA LEU A 182 3.72 3.68 0.62
C LEU A 182 3.51 5.20 0.80
N LEU A 183 2.64 5.80 0.00
CA LEU A 183 2.27 7.20 0.09
C LEU A 183 1.58 7.49 1.42
N SER A 184 0.70 6.61 1.88
CA SER A 184 0.05 6.77 3.19
C SER A 184 1.08 6.77 4.33
N GLY A 185 2.10 5.91 4.24
CA GLY A 185 3.26 5.91 5.14
C GLY A 185 4.08 7.20 5.06
N ILE A 186 4.39 7.68 3.86
CA ILE A 186 5.11 8.95 3.64
C ILE A 186 4.32 10.14 4.20
N ILE A 187 3.01 10.18 3.97
CA ILE A 187 2.11 11.22 4.49
C ILE A 187 2.13 11.22 6.03
N ALA A 188 1.98 10.05 6.65
CA ALA A 188 2.04 9.95 8.11
C ALA A 188 3.39 10.42 8.66
N LEU A 189 4.49 10.08 7.98
CA LEU A 189 5.85 10.49 8.34
C LEU A 189 6.11 11.99 8.16
N SER A 190 5.53 12.60 7.13
CA SER A 190 5.68 14.03 6.87
C SER A 190 5.06 14.90 7.96
N ALA A 191 4.01 14.43 8.64
CA ALA A 191 3.33 15.19 9.67
C ALA A 191 4.24 15.60 10.84
N PRO A 192 4.96 14.68 11.54
CA PRO A 192 5.93 15.07 12.54
C PRO A 192 7.12 15.83 11.97
N LEU A 193 7.60 15.52 10.75
CA LEU A 193 8.71 16.26 10.13
C LEU A 193 8.37 17.74 9.88
N ILE A 194 7.12 18.04 9.50
CA ILE A 194 6.65 19.41 9.26
C ILE A 194 6.32 20.10 10.58
N THR A 195 5.65 19.40 11.50
CA THR A 195 5.01 19.98 12.68
C THR A 195 5.94 20.11 13.87
N LEU A 196 6.83 19.14 14.10
CA LEU A 196 7.71 19.17 15.25
C LEU A 196 8.59 20.41 15.16
N PRO A 197 8.63 21.21 16.23
CA PRO A 197 9.35 22.45 16.19
C PRO A 197 10.83 22.17 16.05
N ILE A 198 11.50 22.98 15.24
CA ILE A 198 12.96 23.06 15.23
C ILE A 198 13.41 23.88 16.46
N PHE A 199 12.94 23.52 17.65
CA PHE A 199 13.27 24.18 18.92
C PHE A 199 14.64 23.68 19.42
N THR A 200 15.70 23.91 18.67
CA THR A 200 17.09 23.92 19.19
C THR A 200 18.10 24.46 18.17
N ILE A 201 17.66 25.16 17.11
CA ILE A 201 18.59 25.81 16.19
C ILE A 201 19.59 26.69 16.96
N ASP A 202 19.18 27.40 18.01
CA ASP A 202 20.11 28.30 18.72
C ASP A 202 21.14 27.57 19.61
N TYR A 203 20.77 26.47 20.28
CA TYR A 203 21.72 25.73 21.13
C TYR A 203 22.73 24.94 20.28
N TYR A 204 22.26 24.22 19.26
CA TYR A 204 23.14 23.40 18.40
C TYR A 204 23.87 24.20 17.31
N ASN A 205 23.32 25.31 16.77
CA ASN A 205 24.09 26.16 15.85
C ASN A 205 25.24 26.89 16.56
N SER A 206 25.10 27.17 17.86
CA SER A 206 26.20 27.73 18.66
C SER A 206 27.38 26.76 18.78
N LEU A 207 27.12 25.45 18.86
CA LEU A 207 28.13 24.40 19.00
C LEU A 207 28.68 23.88 17.66
N PHE A 208 27.83 23.72 16.64
CA PHE A 208 28.18 22.97 15.42
C PHE A 208 28.13 23.79 14.12
N ARG A 209 27.76 25.09 14.16
CA ARG A 209 27.60 25.94 12.96
C ARG A 209 26.86 25.23 11.81
N LEU A 210 25.83 24.47 12.14
CA LEU A 210 25.07 23.73 11.13
C LEU A 210 24.26 24.75 10.29
N PRO A 211 24.23 24.61 8.95
CA PRO A 211 23.36 25.41 8.11
C PRO A 211 21.91 25.31 8.62
N HIS A 212 21.21 26.45 8.73
CA HIS A 212 19.80 26.47 9.12
C HIS A 212 18.99 25.48 8.24
N GLY A 213 18.34 24.49 8.85
CA GLY A 213 17.46 23.55 8.13
C GLY A 213 17.58 22.06 8.48
N PHE A 214 18.44 21.64 9.40
CA PHE A 214 18.51 20.23 9.81
C PHE A 214 17.46 19.89 10.86
N ILE A 215 16.72 18.80 10.64
CA ILE A 215 15.87 18.16 11.64
C ILE A 215 16.76 17.20 12.42
N SER A 216 16.91 17.41 13.74
CA SER A 216 17.62 16.45 14.59
C SER A 216 16.83 15.14 14.65
N ILE A 217 17.51 14.01 14.43
CA ILE A 217 16.86 12.69 14.56
C ILE A 217 16.41 12.43 16.01
N GLU A 218 16.94 13.18 16.97
CA GLU A 218 16.56 13.18 18.38
C GLU A 218 15.07 13.52 18.58
N TYR A 219 14.44 14.24 17.66
CA TYR A 219 12.99 14.51 17.69
C TYR A 219 12.13 13.26 17.44
N PHE A 220 12.72 12.20 16.90
CA PHE A 220 12.13 10.86 16.86
C PHE A 220 12.56 10.01 18.05
N GLY A 221 13.20 10.60 19.08
CA GLY A 221 13.47 9.93 20.34
C GLY A 221 12.19 9.51 21.07
N ILE A 222 12.32 8.55 21.99
CA ILE A 222 11.18 7.94 22.68
C ILE A 222 10.34 8.95 23.51
N GLU A 223 10.97 10.04 23.94
CA GLU A 223 10.34 11.13 24.67
C GLU A 223 9.21 11.79 23.87
N TYR A 224 9.34 11.80 22.54
CA TYR A 224 8.37 12.39 21.61
C TYR A 224 7.44 11.33 20.98
N SER A 225 7.52 10.06 21.38
CA SER A 225 6.73 8.97 20.78
C SER A 225 5.24 9.27 20.75
N LEU A 226 4.67 9.73 21.86
CA LEU A 226 3.23 10.04 21.94
C LEU A 226 2.84 11.18 21.00
N LEU A 227 3.68 12.20 20.87
CA LEU A 227 3.45 13.33 19.97
C LEU A 227 3.57 12.89 18.51
N CYS A 228 4.61 12.14 18.15
CA CYS A 228 4.81 11.56 16.83
C CYS A 228 3.63 10.68 16.39
N VAL A 229 3.18 9.78 17.28
CA VAL A 229 2.00 8.93 17.04
C VAL A 229 0.74 9.78 16.90
N GLY A 230 0.53 10.77 17.76
CA GLY A 230 -0.62 11.68 17.66
C GLY A 230 -0.68 12.44 16.33
N LEU A 231 0.47 12.93 15.86
CA LEU A 231 0.59 13.60 14.56
C LEU A 231 0.35 12.64 13.39
N ALA A 232 0.86 11.41 13.47
CA ALA A 232 0.61 10.36 12.48
C ALA A 232 -0.88 10.02 12.38
N ILE A 233 -1.55 9.86 13.53
CA ILE A 233 -3.00 9.61 13.60
C ILE A 233 -3.77 10.80 12.99
N THR A 234 -3.36 12.02 13.30
CA THR A 234 -3.97 13.23 12.73
C THR A 234 -3.82 13.26 11.21
N ALA A 235 -2.66 12.86 10.68
CA ALA A 235 -2.40 12.78 9.24
C ALA A 235 -3.33 11.80 8.53
N ILE A 236 -3.47 10.58 9.05
CA ILE A 236 -4.36 9.58 8.44
C ILE A 236 -5.85 9.97 8.56
N LEU A 237 -6.23 10.69 9.62
CA LEU A 237 -7.59 11.21 9.78
C LEU A 237 -7.90 12.29 8.74
N ILE A 238 -6.98 13.25 8.56
CA ILE A 238 -7.11 14.28 7.53
C ILE A 238 -7.14 13.63 6.15
N LEU A 239 -6.22 12.71 5.87
CA LEU A 239 -6.18 11.97 4.60
C LEU A 239 -7.50 11.26 4.31
N ASN A 240 -8.05 10.54 5.29
CA ASN A 240 -9.36 9.88 5.17
C ASN A 240 -10.50 10.87 4.88
N ALA A 241 -10.52 12.03 5.56
CA ALA A 241 -11.52 13.07 5.32
C ALA A 241 -11.42 13.66 3.91
N LEU A 242 -10.19 13.92 3.43
CA LEU A 242 -9.93 14.46 2.10
C LEU A 242 -10.31 13.46 1.00
N LEU A 243 -9.93 12.19 1.13
CA LEU A 243 -10.28 11.16 0.15
C LEU A 243 -11.81 11.03 -0.01
N LYS A 244 -12.55 11.11 1.09
CA LYS A 244 -14.03 11.14 1.08
C LYS A 244 -14.56 12.40 0.39
N SER A 245 -14.02 13.58 0.72
CA SER A 245 -14.47 14.86 0.17
C SER A 245 -14.23 14.98 -1.33
N PHE A 246 -13.12 14.43 -1.84
CA PHE A 246 -12.78 14.47 -3.27
C PHE A 246 -13.29 13.26 -4.06
N HIS A 247 -14.05 12.35 -3.43
CA HIS A 247 -14.51 11.08 -4.01
C HIS A 247 -13.39 10.27 -4.68
N ILE A 248 -12.18 10.32 -4.13
CA ILE A 248 -11.03 9.57 -4.62
C ILE A 248 -11.14 8.16 -4.02
N ARG A 249 -11.57 7.21 -4.83
CA ARG A 249 -11.82 5.83 -4.38
C ARG A 249 -10.57 4.96 -4.33
N TYR A 250 -9.51 5.32 -5.05
CA TYR A 250 -8.27 4.54 -5.13
C TYR A 250 -7.10 5.44 -5.51
N LEU A 251 -5.99 5.33 -4.77
CA LEU A 251 -4.67 5.61 -5.31
C LEU A 251 -4.04 4.25 -5.59
N SER A 252 -4.07 3.80 -6.84
CA SER A 252 -3.13 2.77 -7.31
C SER A 252 -1.91 3.46 -7.91
N SER A 253 -0.78 2.75 -8.00
CA SER A 253 0.44 3.22 -8.66
C SER A 253 0.18 3.78 -10.06
N ASP A 254 -0.79 3.21 -10.78
CA ASP A 254 -1.07 3.56 -12.17
C ASP A 254 -1.89 4.86 -12.30
N ILE A 255 -2.64 5.24 -11.25
CA ILE A 255 -3.41 6.50 -11.19
C ILE A 255 -2.51 7.70 -10.86
N LEU A 256 -1.29 7.48 -10.32
CA LEU A 256 -0.31 8.56 -10.15
C LEU A 256 0.07 9.19 -11.49
N HIS A 257 0.11 8.41 -12.58
CA HIS A 257 0.41 8.95 -13.90
C HIS A 257 -0.76 9.72 -14.54
N ALA A 258 -2.01 9.36 -14.22
CA ALA A 258 -3.20 9.94 -14.85
C ALA A 258 -3.90 11.07 -14.05
N SER A 259 -3.63 11.23 -12.72
CA SER A 259 -4.34 12.20 -11.88
C SER A 259 -3.45 13.12 -11.02
N ASN A 260 -2.26 13.46 -11.53
CA ASN A 260 -1.25 14.26 -10.82
C ASN A 260 -1.79 15.53 -10.13
N ILE A 261 -2.76 16.23 -10.71
CA ILE A 261 -3.28 17.50 -10.15
C ILE A 261 -4.08 17.27 -8.85
N LYS A 262 -4.94 16.26 -8.78
CA LYS A 262 -5.78 16.02 -7.60
C LYS A 262 -4.96 15.55 -6.41
N ILE A 263 -3.99 14.67 -6.66
CA ILE A 263 -3.06 14.18 -5.64
C ILE A 263 -2.15 15.31 -5.16
N SER A 264 -1.63 16.14 -6.06
CA SER A 264 -0.80 17.31 -5.69
C SER A 264 -1.57 18.33 -4.86
N LEU A 265 -2.84 18.60 -5.20
CA LEU A 265 -3.71 19.47 -4.41
C LEU A 265 -3.99 18.89 -3.01
N LEU A 266 -4.21 17.58 -2.93
CA LEU A 266 -4.44 16.88 -1.67
C LEU A 266 -3.21 16.94 -0.75
N LEU A 267 -2.02 16.64 -1.29
CA LEU A 267 -0.75 16.77 -0.57
C LEU A 267 -0.48 18.22 -0.16
N GLY A 268 -0.67 19.18 -1.07
CA GLY A 268 -0.48 20.60 -0.80
C GLY A 268 -1.40 21.12 0.31
N PHE A 269 -2.66 20.69 0.35
CA PHE A 269 -3.58 21.03 1.43
C PHE A 269 -3.14 20.40 2.76
N LEU A 270 -2.79 19.12 2.75
CA LEU A 270 -2.38 18.38 3.95
C LEU A 270 -1.12 18.99 4.57
N PHE A 271 -0.11 19.33 3.76
CA PHE A 271 1.08 20.04 4.24
C PHE A 271 0.77 21.44 4.75
N SER A 272 -0.16 22.15 4.12
CA SER A 272 -0.58 23.48 4.56
C SER A 272 -1.28 23.42 5.93
N VAL A 273 -2.09 22.40 6.20
CA VAL A 273 -2.71 22.19 7.52
C VAL A 273 -1.64 21.95 8.60
N PHE A 274 -0.66 21.11 8.33
CA PHE A 274 0.44 20.88 9.28
C PHE A 274 1.31 22.11 9.50
N LEU A 275 1.55 22.88 8.43
CA LEU A 275 2.29 24.14 8.52
C LEU A 275 1.53 25.20 9.31
N MET A 276 0.20 25.31 9.13
CA MET A 276 -0.64 26.17 9.97
C MET A 276 -0.63 25.70 11.43
N PHE A 277 -0.80 24.40 11.68
CA PHE A 277 -0.73 23.85 13.04
C PHE A 277 0.60 24.20 13.71
N ARG A 278 1.71 24.09 12.98
CA ARG A 278 3.03 24.51 13.46
C ARG A 278 3.06 25.99 13.86
N ILE A 279 2.59 26.88 12.98
CA ILE A 279 2.59 28.33 13.23
C ILE A 279 1.73 28.69 14.44
N PHE A 280 0.59 28.04 14.64
CA PHE A 280 -0.34 28.37 15.73
C PHE A 280 0.08 27.85 17.11
N PHE A 281 0.77 26.71 17.17
CA PHE A 281 1.08 26.06 18.45
C PHE A 281 2.54 26.19 18.89
N PHE A 282 3.45 26.48 17.95
CA PHE A 282 4.90 26.50 18.21
C PHE A 282 5.60 27.80 17.79
N HIS A 283 4.83 28.85 17.46
CA HIS A 283 5.31 30.23 17.33
C HIS A 283 4.50 31.14 18.24
#